data_AF-A0A7W4EBA0-F1
#
_entry.id   AF-A0A7W4EBA0-F1
#
_cell.length_a   1.000
_cell.length_b   1.000
_cell.length_c   1.000
_cell.angle_alpha   90.00
_cell.angle_beta   90.00
_cell.angle_gamma   90.00
#
_symmetry.space_group_name_H-M   'P 1'
#
loop_
_entity.id
_entity.type
_entity.pdbx_description
1 polymer ?
#
loop_
_entity_poly.entity_id
_entity_poly.type
_entity_poly.pdbx_seq_one_letter_code
_entity_poly.pdbx_strand_id
1 'polypeptide(L)'
;MKQLEKIQEMETILNEMNDMLEEVNASFEKRKALRPQIKKLLKYYESKAWFRDVEASNNGEIPEDIPHGVLSEDGAWNAFVFEYGLAKELQKFTKLVLKR
;
A
#
# COMPACT_ATOMS: atom_id res chain seq x y z
N MET A 1 -31.89 -28.08 7.08
CA MET A 1 -31.72 -26.73 7.63
C MET A 1 -33.07 -26.04 7.63
N LYS A 2 -33.54 -25.57 8.78
CA LYS A 2 -34.82 -24.85 8.90
C LYS A 2 -34.66 -23.44 8.33
N GLN A 3 -35.73 -22.85 7.80
CA GLN A 3 -35.70 -21.53 7.14
C GLN A 3 -35.04 -20.43 8.00
N LEU A 4 -35.29 -20.44 9.31
CA LEU A 4 -34.72 -19.47 10.24
C LEU A 4 -33.19 -19.60 10.40
N GLU A 5 -32.67 -20.83 10.43
CA GLU A 5 -31.22 -21.08 10.53
C GLU A 5 -30.49 -20.52 9.30
N LYS A 6 -31.08 -20.72 8.11
CA LYS A 6 -30.54 -20.17 6.86
C LYS A 6 -30.53 -18.64 6.85
N ILE A 7 -31.60 -18.00 7.33
CA ILE A 7 -31.67 -16.53 7.38
C ILE A 7 -30.58 -16.00 8.32
N GLN A 8 -30.39 -16.61 9.48
CA GLN A 8 -29.38 -16.18 10.45
C GLN A 8 -27.94 -16.38 9.94
N GLU A 9 -27.69 -17.45 9.20
CA GLU A 9 -26.42 -17.67 8.51
C GLU A 9 -26.13 -16.56 7.48
N MET A 10 -27.10 -16.23 6.62
CA MET A 10 -26.94 -15.18 5.62
C MET A 10 -26.77 -13.79 6.26
N GLU A 11 -27.48 -13.51 7.35
CA GLU A 11 -27.35 -12.26 8.11
C GLU A 11 -25.95 -12.11 8.69
N THR A 12 -25.38 -13.19 9.21
CA THR A 12 -24.00 -13.20 9.73
C THR A 12 -23.02 -12.85 8.62
N ILE A 13 -23.14 -13.51 7.46
CA ILE A 13 -22.28 -13.25 6.30
C ILE A 13 -22.42 -11.81 5.80
N LEU A 14 -23.64 -11.27 5.78
CA LEU A 14 -23.89 -9.89 5.35
C LEU A 14 -23.20 -8.88 6.28
N ASN A 15 -23.31 -9.08 7.59
CA ASN A 15 -22.68 -8.19 8.57
C ASN A 15 -21.16 -8.25 8.48
N GLU A 16 -20.57 -9.44 8.40
CA GLU A 16 -19.12 -9.60 8.17
C GLU A 16 -18.64 -8.94 6.87
N MET A 17 -19.43 -9.08 5.80
CA MET A 17 -19.13 -8.44 4.51
C MET A 17 -19.16 -6.91 4.61
N ASN A 18 -20.15 -6.34 5.30
CA ASN A 18 -20.28 -4.89 5.45
C ASN A 18 -19.10 -4.29 6.22
N ASP A 19 -18.73 -4.90 7.35
CA ASP A 19 -17.61 -4.45 8.18
C ASP A 19 -16.30 -4.49 7.39
N MET A 20 -16.01 -5.61 6.72
CA MET A 20 -14.80 -5.76 5.91
C MET A 20 -14.74 -4.75 4.75
N LEU A 21 -15.86 -4.49 4.08
CA LEU A 21 -15.91 -3.52 2.98
C LEU A 21 -15.65 -2.09 3.47
N GLU A 22 -16.13 -1.72 4.66
CA GLU A 22 -15.86 -0.41 5.25
C GLU A 22 -14.35 -0.24 5.52
N GLU A 23 -13.71 -1.23 6.13
CA GLU A 23 -12.26 -1.22 6.42
C GLU A 23 -11.41 -1.14 5.14
N VAL A 24 -11.77 -1.93 4.11
CA VAL A 24 -11.10 -1.92 2.82
C VAL A 24 -11.27 -0.55 2.15
N ASN A 25 -12.47 0.02 2.14
CA ASN A 25 -12.73 1.33 1.55
C ASN A 25 -11.94 2.45 2.26
N ALA A 26 -11.94 2.45 3.59
CA ALA A 26 -11.17 3.43 4.37
C ALA A 26 -9.67 3.34 4.08
N SER A 27 -9.12 2.13 3.99
CA SER A 27 -7.72 1.90 3.63
C SER A 27 -7.40 2.33 2.20
N PHE A 28 -8.32 2.08 1.27
CA PHE A 28 -8.17 2.47 -0.14
C PHE A 28 -8.16 4.00 -0.32
N GLU A 29 -9.06 4.73 0.34
CA GLU A 29 -9.09 6.19 0.27
C GLU A 29 -7.85 6.81 0.91
N LYS A 30 -7.35 6.27 2.04
CA LYS A 30 -6.06 6.69 2.62
C LYS A 30 -4.90 6.50 1.63
N ARG A 31 -4.83 5.35 0.96
CA ARG A 31 -3.80 5.07 -0.06
C ARG A 31 -3.89 6.04 -1.24
N LYS A 32 -5.10 6.32 -1.71
CA LYS A 32 -5.36 7.26 -2.81
C LYS A 32 -4.91 8.68 -2.45
N ALA A 33 -5.21 9.14 -1.24
CA ALA A 33 -4.76 10.44 -0.73
C ALA A 33 -3.22 10.52 -0.59
N LEU A 34 -2.56 9.42 -0.26
CA LEU A 34 -1.10 9.35 -0.13
C LEU A 34 -0.37 9.27 -1.48
N ARG A 35 -1.06 8.88 -2.57
CA ARG A 35 -0.46 8.62 -3.88
C ARG A 35 0.36 9.78 -4.45
N PRO A 36 -0.01 11.07 -4.32
CA PRO A 36 0.84 12.18 -4.76
C PRO A 36 2.18 12.25 -4.01
N GLN A 37 2.19 11.94 -2.71
CA GLN A 37 3.41 11.92 -1.90
C GLN A 37 4.31 10.75 -2.30
N ILE A 38 3.74 9.57 -2.55
CA ILE A 38 4.48 8.41 -3.09
C ILE A 38 5.12 8.75 -4.44
N LYS A 39 4.41 9.48 -5.32
CA LYS A 39 4.98 9.95 -6.59
C LYS A 39 6.14 10.93 -6.39
N LYS A 40 6.07 11.80 -5.38
CA LYS A 40 7.18 12.70 -5.02
C LYS A 40 8.40 11.89 -4.57
N LEU A 41 8.19 10.87 -3.73
CA LEU A 41 9.25 9.97 -3.26
C LEU A 41 9.88 9.20 -4.42
N LEU A 42 9.08 8.67 -5.35
CA LEU A 42 9.58 7.98 -6.54
C LEU A 42 10.45 8.90 -7.41
N LYS A 43 9.99 10.12 -7.68
CA LYS A 43 10.77 11.12 -8.43
C LYS A 43 12.08 11.47 -7.74
N TYR A 44 12.07 11.55 -6.41
CA TYR A 44 13.29 11.77 -5.63
C TYR A 44 14.26 10.59 -5.78
N TYR A 45 13.78 9.36 -5.54
CA TYR A 45 14.55 8.13 -5.67
C TYR A 45 15.19 7.96 -7.07
N GLU A 46 14.47 8.33 -8.14
CA GLU A 46 14.97 8.29 -9.52
C GLU A 46 15.89 9.48 -9.90
N SER A 47 16.10 10.44 -9.00
CA SER A 47 16.82 11.67 -9.30
C SER A 47 18.31 11.61 -8.98
N LYS A 48 19.10 12.43 -9.68
CA LYS A 48 20.51 12.70 -9.32
C LYS A 48 20.69 13.23 -7.90
N ALA A 49 19.64 13.81 -7.29
CA ALA A 49 19.73 14.29 -5.91
C ALA A 49 19.84 13.13 -4.93
N TRP A 50 19.00 12.09 -5.09
CA TRP A 50 19.07 10.89 -4.25
C TRP A 50 20.44 10.23 -4.30
N PHE A 51 21.06 10.09 -5.48
CA PHE A 51 22.42 9.53 -5.59
C PHE A 51 23.47 10.35 -4.83
N ARG A 52 23.37 11.67 -4.84
CA ARG A 52 24.28 12.54 -4.05
C ARG A 52 24.04 12.39 -2.56
N ASP A 53 22.78 12.29 -2.16
CA ASP A 53 22.43 12.13 -0.75
C ASP A 53 22.91 10.76 -0.22
N VAL A 54 22.84 9.70 -1.04
CA VAL A 54 23.43 8.38 -0.75
C VAL A 54 24.95 8.49 -0.57
N GLU A 55 25.64 9.21 -1.46
CA GLU A 55 27.09 9.44 -1.34
C GLU A 55 27.44 10.18 -0.04
N ALA A 56 26.71 11.25 0.28
CA ALA A 56 26.88 11.98 1.54
C ALA A 56 26.62 11.08 2.76
N SER A 57 25.60 10.21 2.70
CA SER A 57 25.32 9.21 3.73
C SER A 57 26.49 8.24 3.92
N ASN A 58 27.05 7.72 2.82
CA ASN A 58 28.16 6.77 2.84
C ASN A 58 29.47 7.40 3.34
N ASN A 59 29.64 8.70 3.12
CA ASN A 59 30.79 9.47 3.60
C ASN A 59 30.64 9.90 5.08
N GLY A 60 29.51 9.62 5.74
CA GLY A 60 29.25 10.05 7.12
C GLY A 60 28.95 11.54 7.26
N GLU A 61 28.51 12.19 6.17
CA GLU A 61 28.17 13.62 6.15
C GLU A 61 26.77 13.90 6.71
N ILE A 62 25.94 12.86 6.84
CA ILE A 62 24.61 12.95 7.45
C ILE A 62 24.72 12.68 8.95
N PRO A 63 24.27 13.61 9.82
CA PRO A 63 24.23 13.41 11.26
C PRO A 63 23.51 12.12 11.67
N GLU A 64 24.05 11.41 12.67
CA GLU A 64 23.51 10.13 13.15
C GLU A 64 22.08 10.24 13.70
N ASP A 65 21.68 11.43 14.17
CA ASP A 65 20.34 11.70 14.71
C ASP A 65 19.28 11.93 13.61
N ILE A 66 19.68 11.99 12.33
CA ILE A 66 18.77 12.14 11.19
C ILE A 66 18.48 10.76 10.59
N PRO A 67 17.24 10.24 10.70
CA PRO A 67 16.88 8.99 10.05
C PRO A 67 16.90 9.16 8.53
N HIS A 68 17.70 8.34 7.86
CA HIS A 68 17.90 8.42 6.41
C HIS A 68 17.72 7.06 5.72
N GLY A 69 16.84 6.21 6.24
CA GLY A 69 16.50 4.92 5.63
C GLY A 69 16.01 5.01 4.17
N VAL A 70 15.56 6.19 3.74
CA VAL A 70 15.23 6.49 2.32
C VAL A 70 16.45 6.40 1.38
N LEU A 71 17.66 6.49 1.93
CA LEU A 71 18.94 6.38 1.20
C LEU A 71 19.49 4.94 1.21
N SER A 72 18.80 4.00 1.86
CA SER A 72 19.15 2.58 1.74
C SER A 72 18.87 2.06 0.33
N GLU A 73 19.66 1.09 -0.11
CA GLU A 73 19.48 0.40 -1.39
C GLU A 73 18.07 -0.22 -1.51
N ASP A 74 17.59 -0.82 -0.43
CA ASP A 74 16.37 -1.64 -0.44
C ASP A 74 15.10 -0.90 0.04
N GLY A 75 15.21 0.18 0.80
CA GLY A 75 14.08 0.77 1.53
C GLY A 75 12.95 1.25 0.60
N ALA A 76 13.25 2.18 -0.30
CA ALA A 76 12.27 2.72 -1.23
C ALA A 76 11.89 1.71 -2.33
N TRP A 77 12.88 0.96 -2.83
CA TRP A 77 12.68 -0.03 -3.88
C TRP A 77 11.67 -1.12 -3.48
N ASN A 78 11.86 -1.74 -2.32
CA ASN A 78 10.97 -2.79 -1.83
C ASN A 78 9.53 -2.28 -1.67
N ALA A 79 9.36 -1.06 -1.18
CA ALA A 79 8.05 -0.44 -1.04
C ALA A 79 7.36 -0.25 -2.42
N PHE A 80 8.09 0.22 -3.44
CA PHE A 80 7.55 0.40 -4.79
C PHE A 80 7.20 -0.92 -5.47
N VAL A 81 8.05 -1.94 -5.34
CA VAL A 81 7.79 -3.27 -5.88
C VAL A 81 6.55 -3.88 -5.23
N PHE A 82 6.44 -3.78 -3.91
CA PHE A 82 5.27 -4.26 -3.18
C PHE A 82 3.98 -3.54 -3.60
N GLU A 83 4.00 -2.20 -3.67
CA GLU A 83 2.87 -1.37 -4.10
C GLU A 83 2.38 -1.78 -5.51
N TYR A 84 3.31 -2.06 -6.42
CA TYR A 84 3.00 -2.52 -7.77
C TYR A 84 2.43 -3.94 -7.79
N GLY A 85 3.01 -4.86 -7.02
CA GLY A 85 2.50 -6.22 -6.87
C GLY A 85 1.08 -6.24 -6.30
N LEU A 86 0.84 -5.48 -5.24
CA LEU A 86 -0.48 -5.34 -4.63
C LEU A 86 -1.51 -4.76 -5.62
N ALA A 87 -1.13 -3.78 -6.43
CA ALA A 87 -2.02 -3.22 -7.45
C ALA A 87 -2.46 -4.29 -8.49
N LYS A 88 -1.58 -5.23 -8.85
CA LYS A 88 -1.93 -6.34 -9.75
C LYS A 88 -2.92 -7.31 -9.12
N GLU A 89 -2.69 -7.69 -7.86
CA GLU A 89 -3.60 -8.59 -7.15
C GLU A 89 -4.99 -7.96 -6.99
N LEU A 90 -5.05 -6.67 -6.63
CA LEU A 90 -6.31 -5.92 -6.59
C LEU A 90 -6.99 -5.89 -7.96
N GLN A 91 -6.25 -5.67 -9.04
CA GLN A 91 -6.82 -5.69 -10.40
C GLN A 91 -7.43 -7.07 -10.74
N LYS A 92 -6.76 -8.16 -10.39
CA LYS A 92 -7.27 -9.53 -10.60
C LYS A 92 -8.54 -9.77 -9.78
N PHE A 93 -8.50 -9.38 -8.51
CA PHE A 93 -9.64 -9.51 -7.61
C PHE A 93 -10.86 -8.71 -8.11
N THR A 94 -10.67 -7.44 -8.49
CA THR A 94 -11.77 -6.63 -9.05
C THR A 94 -12.36 -7.27 -10.30
N LYS A 95 -11.54 -7.84 -11.19
CA LYS A 95 -12.05 -8.57 -12.37
C LYS A 95 -12.86 -9.79 -11.98
N LEU A 96 -12.46 -10.53 -10.93
CA LEU A 96 -13.20 -11.67 -10.42
C LEU A 96 -14.58 -11.23 -9.88
N VAL A 97 -14.61 -10.17 -9.07
CA VAL A 97 -15.86 -9.64 -8.48
C VAL A 97 -16.81 -9.06 -9.54
N LEU A 98 -16.27 -8.40 -10.57
CA LEU A 98 -17.08 -7.80 -11.65
C LEU A 98 -17.57 -8.81 -12.70
N LYS A 99 -17.03 -10.04 -12.70
CA LYS A 99 -17.47 -11.10 -13.59
C LYS A 99 -18.82 -11.63 -13.08
N ARG A 100 -19.90 -11.20 -13.73
CA ARG A 100 -21.25 -11.75 -13.53
C ARG A 100 -21.36 -13.16 -14.08
#